data_AF-A0A1S3DLA9-F1
#
_entry.id   AF-A0A1S3DLA9-F1
#
_cell.length_a   1.000
_cell.length_b   1.000
_cell.length_c   1.000
_cell.angle_alpha   90.00
_cell.angle_beta   90.00
_cell.angle_gamma   90.00
#
_symmetry.space_group_name_H-M   'P 1'
#
loop_
_entity.id
_entity.type
_entity.pdbx_description
1 polymer ?
#
loop_
_entity_poly.entity_id
_entity_poly.type
_entity_poly.pdbx_seq_one_letter_code
_entity_poly.pdbx_strand_id
1 'polypeptide(L)'
;MQLLPASIALVAFTFVCISASSEVDKDVVFVRQKPHHHDKLEHVAMFNHFLEKHNKSYATKEEYHKRLRIFRANLKKIQILQETEQGSAVYGPTVFADLTSKQ
;
A
#
# COMPACT_ATOMS: atom_id res chain seq x y z
N MET A 1 47.04 -5.66 18.24
CA MET A 1 47.26 -4.58 17.26
C MET A 1 46.43 -4.93 16.03
N GLN A 2 45.49 -4.19 15.47
CA GLN A 2 44.78 -2.91 15.71
C GLN A 2 43.37 -3.17 15.10
N LEU A 3 42.26 -3.10 15.84
CA LEU A 3 41.45 -1.90 16.11
C LEU A 3 41.17 -1.05 14.86
N LEU A 4 39.92 -1.10 14.38
CA LEU A 4 39.33 -0.21 13.37
C LEU A 4 39.43 1.26 13.84
N PRO A 5 39.45 2.20 12.87
CA PRO A 5 38.61 3.38 13.04
C PRO A 5 37.63 3.54 11.88
N ALA A 6 36.38 3.74 12.27
CA ALA A 6 35.35 4.41 11.50
C ALA A 6 35.89 5.70 10.86
N SER A 7 35.64 5.90 9.57
CA SER A 7 35.69 7.23 8.94
C SER A 7 34.29 7.68 8.56
N ILE A 8 33.68 8.30 9.57
CA ILE A 8 32.63 9.32 9.47
C ILE A 8 33.32 10.66 9.14
N ALA A 9 32.58 11.56 8.50
CA ALA A 9 32.89 12.95 8.12
C ALA A 9 33.45 13.07 6.69
N LEU A 10 32.98 13.96 5.81
CA LEU A 10 32.36 15.26 6.03
C LEU A 10 31.74 15.75 4.70
N VAL A 11 30.43 15.89 4.60
CA VAL A 11 29.86 16.97 3.77
C VAL A 11 28.82 17.68 4.61
N ALA A 12 29.31 18.62 5.41
CA ALA A 12 28.49 19.47 6.23
C ALA A 12 27.87 20.58 5.37
N PHE A 13 26.54 20.70 5.47
CA PHE A 13 25.88 21.96 5.82
C PHE A 13 25.98 23.12 4.81
N THR A 14 25.20 23.06 3.73
CA THR A 14 24.54 24.28 3.24
C THR A 14 23.17 24.37 3.90
N PHE A 15 23.18 25.02 5.06
CA PHE A 15 22.02 25.52 5.77
C PHE A 15 21.35 26.59 4.89
N VAL A 16 20.23 26.27 4.27
CA VAL A 16 19.21 27.28 4.00
C VAL A 16 17.97 26.85 4.76
N CYS A 17 17.75 27.53 5.88
CA CYS A 17 16.48 27.54 6.58
C CYS A 17 15.44 28.18 5.67
N ILE A 18 14.50 27.38 5.16
CA ILE A 18 13.14 27.87 4.97
C ILE A 18 12.29 27.15 6.00
N SER A 19 12.01 27.90 7.06
CA SER A 19 11.05 27.61 8.09
C SER A 19 9.67 27.41 7.46
N ALA A 20 9.14 26.20 7.56
CA ALA A 20 7.71 25.98 7.72
C ALA A 20 7.56 24.66 8.48
N SER A 21 7.50 24.77 9.80
CA SER A 21 7.12 23.66 10.67
C SER A 21 5.76 23.13 10.23
N SER A 22 5.75 21.90 9.69
CA SER A 22 4.57 21.04 9.78
C SER A 22 5.01 19.82 10.58
N GLU A 23 4.86 19.91 11.89
CA GLU A 23 4.86 18.75 12.77
C GLU A 23 3.79 17.79 12.25
N VAL A 24 4.21 16.64 11.72
CA VAL A 24 3.29 15.51 11.55
C VAL A 24 3.45 14.66 12.80
N ASP A 25 2.89 15.17 13.90
CA ASP A 25 2.46 14.30 14.98
C ASP A 25 1.16 13.65 14.53
N LYS A 26 1.19 12.34 14.33
CA LYS A 26 -0.02 11.52 14.21
C LYS A 26 0.16 10.32 15.12
N ASP A 27 -0.04 10.59 16.40
CA ASP A 27 -0.62 9.65 17.34
C ASP A 27 -1.53 8.63 16.65
N VAL A 28 -1.38 7.37 17.08
CA VAL A 28 -2.23 6.24 16.75
C VAL A 28 -3.68 6.57 17.12
N VAL A 29 -4.41 7.11 16.15
CA VAL A 29 -5.85 7.25 16.20
C VAL A 29 -6.41 6.46 15.03
N PHE A 30 -7.22 5.44 15.33
CA PHE A 30 -8.07 4.74 14.36
C PHE A 30 -9.10 5.73 13.78
N VAL A 31 -8.64 6.61 12.90
CA VAL A 31 -9.52 7.48 12.13
C VAL A 31 -10.20 6.59 11.10
N ARG A 32 -11.51 6.47 11.20
CA ARG A 32 -12.37 5.97 10.13
C ARG A 32 -12.26 6.95 8.97
N GLN A 33 -11.19 6.84 8.18
CA GLN A 33 -10.95 7.71 7.03
C GLN A 33 -12.10 7.51 6.04
N LYS A 34 -12.89 8.57 5.81
CA LYS A 34 -13.79 8.61 4.66
C LYS A 34 -12.91 8.47 3.42
N PRO A 35 -13.14 7.47 2.56
CA PRO A 35 -12.27 7.26 1.40
C PRO A 35 -12.32 8.51 0.54
N HIS A 36 -11.17 9.15 0.34
CA HIS A 36 -11.04 10.24 -0.61
C HIS A 36 -11.39 9.70 -2.00
N HIS A 37 -12.11 10.49 -2.78
CA HIS A 37 -12.67 10.03 -4.06
C HIS A 37 -11.60 9.53 -5.05
N HIS A 38 -10.35 9.97 -4.86
CA HIS A 38 -9.16 9.55 -5.60
C HIS A 38 -8.88 8.04 -5.48
N ASP A 39 -8.88 7.49 -4.25
CA ASP A 39 -8.62 6.06 -3.98
C ASP A 39 -9.63 5.16 -4.69
N LYS A 40 -10.86 5.64 -4.89
CA LYS A 40 -11.90 4.83 -5.54
C LYS A 40 -11.56 4.60 -7.02
N LEU A 41 -11.08 5.63 -7.71
CA LEU A 41 -10.69 5.56 -9.12
C LEU A 41 -9.44 4.70 -9.29
N GLU A 42 -8.46 4.87 -8.41
CA GLU A 42 -7.23 4.08 -8.41
C GLU A 42 -7.51 2.58 -8.28
N HIS A 43 -8.34 2.17 -7.31
CA HIS A 43 -8.70 0.76 -7.13
C HIS A 43 -9.43 0.16 -8.34
N VAL A 44 -10.17 0.97 -9.13
CA VAL A 44 -10.81 0.47 -10.36
C VAL A 44 -9.75 0.23 -11.43
N ALA A 45 -8.81 1.15 -11.61
CA ALA A 45 -7.72 0.99 -12.55
C ALA A 45 -6.85 -0.24 -12.20
N MET A 46 -6.49 -0.40 -10.93
CA MET A 46 -5.77 -1.59 -10.44
C MET A 46 -6.55 -2.88 -10.67
N PHE A 47 -7.87 -2.85 -10.47
CA PHE A 47 -8.70 -4.02 -10.72
C PHE A 47 -8.77 -4.38 -12.20
N ASN A 48 -8.92 -3.40 -13.09
CA ASN A 48 -8.89 -3.65 -14.54
C ASN A 48 -7.55 -4.27 -14.97
N HIS A 49 -6.43 -3.71 -14.49
CA HIS A 49 -5.11 -4.29 -14.74
C HIS A 49 -4.99 -5.72 -14.19
N PHE A 50 -5.55 -6.00 -13.01
CA PHE A 50 -5.62 -7.34 -12.44
C PHE A 50 -6.43 -8.31 -13.33
N LEU A 51 -7.55 -7.87 -13.89
CA LEU A 51 -8.36 -8.68 -14.80
C LEU A 51 -7.59 -9.02 -16.08
N GLU A 52 -6.93 -8.04 -16.69
CA GLU A 52 -6.08 -8.25 -17.86
C GLU A 52 -4.92 -9.20 -17.55
N LYS A 53 -4.18 -8.95 -16.47
CA LYS A 53 -3.02 -9.75 -16.05
C LYS A 53 -3.36 -11.23 -15.81
N HIS A 54 -4.57 -11.51 -15.34
CA HIS A 54 -5.02 -12.86 -15.00
C HIS A 54 -6.08 -13.42 -15.95
N ASN A 55 -6.31 -12.78 -17.10
CA ASN A 55 -7.29 -13.17 -18.11
C ASN A 55 -8.69 -13.45 -17.51
N LYS A 56 -9.13 -12.58 -16.61
CA LYS A 56 -10.43 -12.71 -15.94
C LYS A 56 -11.46 -11.81 -16.59
N SER A 57 -12.68 -12.31 -16.71
CA SER A 57 -13.86 -11.53 -17.09
C SER A 57 -15.07 -12.01 -16.30
N TYR A 58 -16.05 -11.13 -16.10
CA TYR A 58 -17.29 -11.48 -15.42
C TYR A 58 -18.48 -11.16 -16.32
N ALA A 59 -19.43 -12.10 -16.40
CA ALA A 59 -20.56 -12.01 -17.31
C ALA A 59 -21.55 -10.89 -16.95
N THR A 60 -21.65 -10.53 -15.66
CA THR A 60 -22.62 -9.55 -15.17
C THR A 60 -21.94 -8.41 -14.43
N LYS A 61 -22.60 -7.24 -14.46
CA LYS A 61 -22.13 -6.04 -13.76
C LYS A 61 -22.17 -6.24 -12.24
N GLU A 62 -23.14 -7.00 -11.76
CA GLU A 62 -23.33 -7.36 -10.36
C GLU A 62 -22.13 -8.17 -9.84
N GLU A 63 -21.69 -9.17 -10.61
CA GLU A 63 -20.52 -9.98 -10.25
C GLU A 63 -19.24 -9.14 -10.32
N TYR A 64 -19.07 -8.32 -11.36
CA TYR A 64 -17.94 -7.38 -11.45
C TYR A 64 -17.84 -6.49 -10.21
N HIS A 65 -18.95 -5.86 -9.80
CA HIS A 65 -18.96 -4.99 -8.62
C HIS A 65 -18.69 -5.76 -7.31
N LYS A 66 -19.23 -6.97 -7.18
CA LYS A 66 -18.98 -7.85 -6.03
C LYS A 66 -17.49 -8.19 -5.94
N ARG A 67 -16.87 -8.56 -7.06
CA ARG A 67 -15.45 -8.92 -7.15
C ARG A 67 -14.54 -7.74 -6.90
N LEU A 68 -14.87 -6.57 -7.45
CA LEU A 68 -14.17 -5.31 -7.13
C LEU A 68 -14.23 -4.98 -5.64
N ARG A 69 -15.37 -5.21 -4.97
CA ARG A 69 -15.49 -4.99 -3.51
C ARG A 69 -14.57 -5.92 -2.72
N ILE A 70 -14.51 -7.20 -3.11
CA ILE A 70 -13.63 -8.19 -2.47
C ILE A 70 -12.16 -7.83 -2.72
N PHE A 71 -11.81 -7.50 -3.96
CA PHE A 71 -10.46 -7.07 -4.35
C PHE A 71 -9.97 -5.90 -3.51
N ARG A 72 -10.79 -4.84 -3.36
CA ARG A 72 -10.47 -3.71 -2.47
C ARG A 72 -10.23 -4.12 -1.02
N ALA A 73 -11.03 -5.04 -0.49
CA ALA A 73 -10.84 -5.52 0.88
C ALA A 73 -9.54 -6.32 1.02
N ASN A 74 -9.17 -7.11 0.01
CA ASN A 74 -7.95 -7.89 0.02
C ASN A 74 -6.70 -7.03 -0.21
N LEU A 75 -6.76 -5.96 -1.02
CA LEU A 75 -5.69 -4.97 -1.14
C LEU A 75 -5.35 -4.32 0.20
N LYS A 76 -6.36 -3.95 0.99
CA LYS A 76 -6.14 -3.40 2.33
C LYS A 76 -5.44 -4.39 3.25
N LYS A 77 -5.80 -5.67 3.18
CA LYS A 77 -5.12 -6.71 3.95
C LYS A 77 -3.67 -6.87 3.51
N ILE A 78 -3.42 -6.90 2.20
CA ILE A 78 -2.07 -6.96 1.62
C ILE A 78 -1.21 -5.79 2.13
N GLN A 79 -1.75 -4.57 2.12
CA GLN A 79 -1.05 -3.40 2.62
C GLN A 79 -0.72 -3.54 4.12
N ILE A 80 -1.68 -3.95 4.94
CA ILE A 80 -1.45 -4.16 6.37
C ILE A 80 -0.37 -5.22 6.59
N LEU A 81 -0.40 -6.35 5.87
CA LEU A 81 0.62 -7.38 5.99
C LEU A 81 2.00 -6.83 5.59
N GLN A 82 2.08 -6.09 4.49
CA GLN A 82 3.33 -5.49 4.05
C GLN A 82 3.94 -4.52 5.07
N GLU A 83 3.09 -3.77 5.77
CA GLU A 83 3.52 -2.78 6.78
C GLU A 83 3.82 -3.42 8.14
N THR A 84 3.17 -4.52 8.48
CA THR A 84 3.23 -5.11 9.85
C THR A 84 4.10 -6.34 9.94
N GLU A 85 4.42 -7.01 8.84
CA GLU A 85 5.26 -8.19 8.86
C GLU A 85 6.76 -7.84 8.96
N GLN A 86 7.45 -8.56 9.86
CA GLN A 86 8.88 -8.38 10.13
C GLN A 86 9.79 -9.15 9.13
N GLY A 87 9.19 -9.86 8.18
CA GLY A 87 9.91 -10.61 7.15
C GLY A 87 10.35 -9.74 5.97
N SER A 88 11.10 -10.34 5.04
CA SER A 88 11.49 -9.70 3.77
C SER A 88 10.51 -9.98 2.62
N ALA A 89 9.33 -10.53 2.93
CA ALA A 89 8.33 -10.85 1.92
C ALA A 89 7.73 -9.58 1.33
N VAL A 90 7.57 -9.57 0.00
CA VAL A 90 6.85 -8.52 -0.73
C VAL A 90 5.47 -9.07 -1.09
N TYR A 91 4.44 -8.43 -0.54
CA TYR A 91 3.04 -8.81 -0.72
C TYR A 91 2.42 -8.05 -1.90
N GLY A 92 1.53 -8.73 -2.62
CA GLY A 92 0.82 -8.16 -3.75
C GLY A 92 -0.43 -8.96 -4.13
N PRO A 93 -1.23 -8.45 -5.07
CA PRO A 93 -2.43 -9.14 -5.55
C PRO A 93 -2.05 -10.43 -6.27
N THR A 94 -2.62 -11.55 -5.82
CA THR A 94 -2.47 -12.87 -6.45
C THR A 94 -3.71 -13.19 -7.29
N VAL A 95 -3.71 -14.31 -8.04
CA VAL A 95 -4.87 -14.81 -8.81
C VAL A 95 -6.16 -14.96 -7.99
N PHE A 96 -6.06 -14.97 -6.65
CA PHE A 96 -7.19 -15.11 -5.72
C PHE A 96 -7.62 -13.79 -5.07
N ALA A 97 -7.03 -12.65 -5.46
CA ALA A 97 -7.28 -11.36 -4.83
C ALA A 97 -8.74 -10.90 -4.90
N ASP A 98 -9.55 -11.43 -5.82
CA ASP A 98 -10.98 -11.18 -5.97
C ASP A 98 -11.90 -12.20 -5.25
N LEU A 99 -11.33 -13.14 -4.50
CA LEU A 99 -12.07 -14.18 -3.78
C LEU A 99 -12.07 -13.95 -2.26
N THR A 100 -13.07 -14.51 -1.58
CA THR A 100 -13.06 -14.63 -0.12
C THR A 100 -12.54 -16.01 0.28
N SER A 101 -12.04 -16.15 1.51
CA SER A 101 -11.46 -17.42 2.01
C SER A 101 -12.44 -18.59 2.09
N LYS A 102 -13.74 -18.38 1.86
CA LYS A 102 -14.79 -19.40 1.97
C LYS A 102 -15.30 -19.91 0.62
N GLN A 103 -14.62 -19.59 -0.47
CA GLN A 103 -15.05 -19.95 -1.83
C GLN A 103 -14.29 -21.14 -2.39
#